data_AF-A0A7Y3M1S3-F1
#
_entry.id   AF-A0A7Y3M1S3-F1
#
_cell.length_a   1.000
_cell.length_b   1.000
_cell.length_c   1.000
_cell.angle_alpha   90.00
_cell.angle_beta   90.00
_cell.angle_gamma   90.00
#
_symmetry.space_group_name_H-M   'P 1'
#
loop_
_entity.id
_entity.type
_entity.pdbx_description
1 polymer ?
#
loop_
_entity_poly.entity_id
_entity_poly.type
_entity_poly.pdbx_seq_one_letter_code
_entity_poly.pdbx_strand_id
1 'polypeptide(L)'
;MTLAIAPSETSPAPLSDLVARDAREFGAYARTGGWAFGLMVARSVRPGGQGADETPKVSAKEFAELAGCSADRVMRYYKAWDRAADDGLVPHFEALAPGQEVELPDADVWLTYYVSRNSATSERGTAIAEAAEAEGIRPTKALEVAENPTALRAAILADPSTARAARQALLDRVREDPDLQAELARDVVRTDDLKKAVATESRSADRIGYVRQIAESGQIKTPAGQTVDAPADLRQEAERHLSLLDELDEDEDTGEWATEAYGTMKTLVVEAVEADPELRVQERRTKFYSSLQKATKVFEELTFDDAQDFYEDDMVSQLEELQQAIGACITTLRGARGNLSRD
;
A
#
# COMPACT_ATOMS: atom_id res chain seq x y z
N MET A 1 45.19 -42.84 -71.64
CA MET A 1 45.69 -42.28 -70.38
C MET A 1 44.55 -41.52 -69.74
N THR A 2 43.90 -42.12 -68.75
CA THR A 2 42.75 -41.53 -68.05
C THR A 2 43.28 -40.85 -66.80
N LEU A 3 43.16 -39.53 -66.72
CA LEU A 3 43.51 -38.73 -65.54
C LEU A 3 42.38 -38.83 -64.52
N ALA A 4 42.65 -39.49 -63.40
CA ALA A 4 41.81 -39.46 -62.21
C ALA A 4 42.13 -38.21 -61.39
N ILE A 5 41.12 -37.39 -61.12
CA ILE A 5 41.17 -36.26 -60.19
C ILE A 5 40.97 -36.83 -58.78
N ALA A 6 41.97 -36.66 -57.91
CA ALA A 6 41.86 -36.95 -56.49
C ALA A 6 41.18 -35.77 -55.76
N PRO A 7 40.36 -36.02 -54.72
CA PRO A 7 39.74 -34.97 -53.93
C PRO A 7 40.78 -34.36 -52.96
N SER A 8 40.81 -33.03 -52.87
CA SER A 8 41.63 -32.31 -51.88
C SER A 8 41.01 -32.45 -50.48
N GLU A 9 41.77 -33.06 -49.58
CA GLU A 9 41.50 -33.11 -48.14
C GLU A 9 41.58 -31.69 -47.54
N THR A 10 40.53 -31.27 -46.84
CA THR A 10 40.49 -30.04 -46.04
C THR A 10 41.27 -30.22 -44.75
N SER A 11 42.34 -29.45 -44.55
CA SER A 11 43.04 -29.35 -43.25
C SER A 11 42.09 -28.87 -42.14
N PRO A 12 42.21 -29.39 -40.90
CA PRO A 12 41.40 -28.93 -39.77
C PRO A 12 41.74 -27.49 -39.41
N ALA A 13 40.72 -26.64 -39.29
CA ALA A 13 40.87 -25.26 -38.79
C ALA A 13 41.36 -25.29 -37.33
N PRO A 14 42.17 -24.32 -36.89
CA PRO A 14 42.60 -24.27 -35.49
C PRO A 14 41.40 -24.08 -34.56
N LEU A 15 41.44 -24.68 -33.37
CA LEU A 15 40.31 -24.74 -32.42
C LEU A 15 39.79 -23.34 -32.04
N SER A 16 40.67 -22.32 -32.04
CA SER A 16 40.31 -20.91 -31.85
C SER A 16 39.36 -20.37 -32.94
N ASP A 17 39.50 -20.84 -34.18
CA ASP A 17 38.68 -20.39 -35.31
C ASP A 17 37.28 -21.02 -35.27
N LEU A 18 37.16 -22.22 -34.67
CA LEU A 18 35.87 -22.88 -34.45
C LEU A 18 35.04 -22.16 -33.39
N VAL A 19 35.65 -21.81 -32.25
CA VAL A 19 35.00 -21.01 -31.20
C VAL A 19 34.58 -19.64 -31.73
N ALA A 20 35.46 -18.97 -32.50
CA ALA A 20 35.14 -17.67 -33.10
C ALA A 20 34.06 -17.76 -34.19
N ARG A 21 33.91 -18.90 -34.86
CA ARG A 21 32.80 -19.15 -35.78
C ARG A 21 31.48 -19.29 -35.03
N ASP A 22 31.45 -20.12 -33.99
CA ASP A 22 30.26 -20.31 -33.15
C ASP A 22 29.81 -19.01 -32.49
N ALA A 23 30.74 -18.23 -31.96
CA ALA A 23 30.42 -16.94 -31.34
C ALA A 23 29.79 -15.97 -32.35
N ARG A 24 30.34 -15.88 -33.58
CA ARG A 24 29.77 -15.05 -34.65
C ARG A 24 28.38 -15.52 -35.06
N GLU A 25 28.18 -16.83 -35.17
CA GLU A 25 26.88 -17.41 -35.55
C GLU A 25 25.83 -17.20 -34.45
N PHE A 26 26.21 -17.41 -33.19
CA PHE A 26 25.39 -17.14 -32.01
C PHE A 26 25.01 -15.64 -31.90
N GLY A 27 25.92 -14.75 -32.28
CA GLY A 27 25.73 -13.29 -32.27
C GLY A 27 24.85 -12.78 -33.41
N ALA A 28 25.00 -13.32 -34.62
CA ALA A 28 24.30 -12.87 -35.82
C ALA A 28 22.77 -13.10 -35.76
N TYR A 29 22.33 -14.15 -35.08
CA TYR A 29 20.91 -14.51 -35.00
C TYR A 29 20.28 -13.98 -33.70
N ALA A 30 19.44 -12.96 -33.85
CA ALA A 30 18.95 -12.17 -32.71
C ALA A 30 17.74 -12.75 -31.96
N ARG A 31 16.97 -13.72 -32.50
CA ARG A 31 15.63 -14.01 -31.93
C ARG A 31 15.22 -15.42 -31.53
N THR A 32 15.83 -16.51 -31.98
CA THR A 32 15.54 -17.84 -31.40
C THR A 32 16.50 -18.86 -31.97
N GLY A 33 17.48 -19.28 -31.18
CA GLY A 33 18.46 -20.26 -31.64
C GLY A 33 18.43 -21.60 -30.92
N GLY A 34 17.34 -21.93 -30.21
CA GLY A 34 17.03 -23.28 -29.76
C GLY A 34 18.19 -24.14 -29.24
N TRP A 35 18.11 -25.43 -29.55
CA TRP A 35 19.18 -26.39 -29.30
C TRP A 35 20.50 -26.05 -30.00
N ALA A 36 20.46 -25.42 -31.18
CA ALA A 36 21.67 -25.11 -31.95
C ALA A 36 22.58 -24.11 -31.22
N PHE A 37 22.02 -23.08 -30.61
CA PHE A 37 22.75 -22.15 -29.76
C PHE A 37 23.18 -22.79 -28.45
N GLY A 38 22.35 -23.67 -27.89
CA GLY A 38 22.74 -24.52 -26.76
C GLY A 38 24.02 -25.29 -27.08
N LEU A 39 24.08 -25.94 -28.24
CA LEU A 39 25.24 -26.70 -28.71
C LEU A 39 26.47 -25.80 -28.94
N MET A 40 26.30 -24.66 -29.63
CA MET A 40 27.38 -23.69 -29.85
C MET A 40 28.01 -23.24 -28.52
N VAL A 41 27.17 -22.94 -27.51
CA VAL A 41 27.65 -22.56 -26.18
C VAL A 41 28.30 -23.76 -25.49
N ALA A 42 27.67 -24.93 -25.48
CA ALA A 42 28.18 -26.11 -24.78
C ALA A 42 29.53 -26.62 -25.34
N ARG A 43 29.75 -26.50 -26.65
CA ARG A 43 30.99 -26.92 -27.31
C ARG A 43 32.10 -25.87 -27.28
N SER A 44 31.77 -24.60 -27.08
CA SER A 44 32.73 -23.48 -27.14
C SER A 44 33.03 -22.79 -25.81
N VAL A 45 32.16 -22.95 -24.79
CA VAL A 45 32.27 -22.24 -23.51
C VAL A 45 32.68 -23.19 -22.38
N ARG A 46 33.68 -22.77 -21.60
CA ARG A 46 34.08 -23.46 -20.35
C ARG A 46 33.17 -23.05 -19.18
N PRO A 47 32.77 -23.97 -18.30
CA PRO A 47 32.11 -23.61 -17.05
C PRO A 47 33.05 -22.86 -16.12
N GLY A 48 32.46 -22.14 -15.16
CA GLY A 48 33.22 -21.56 -14.06
C GLY A 48 33.88 -22.65 -13.21
N GLY A 49 35.22 -22.70 -13.20
CA GLY A 49 36.00 -23.64 -12.38
C GLY A 49 37.18 -24.31 -13.08
N GLN A 50 37.19 -24.36 -14.42
CA GLN A 50 38.30 -24.95 -15.20
C GLN A 50 39.33 -23.90 -15.64
N GLY A 51 40.61 -24.24 -15.54
CA GLY A 51 41.73 -23.39 -15.96
C GLY A 51 41.80 -23.21 -17.47
N ALA A 52 42.35 -22.09 -17.96
CA ALA A 52 42.50 -21.83 -19.39
C ALA A 52 43.37 -22.88 -20.12
N ASP A 53 44.24 -23.57 -19.40
CA ASP A 53 45.18 -24.56 -19.93
C ASP A 53 44.61 -25.99 -19.99
N GLU A 54 43.40 -26.20 -19.45
CA GLU A 54 42.79 -27.55 -19.31
C GLU A 54 41.81 -27.87 -20.45
N THR A 55 41.33 -26.86 -21.17
CA THR A 55 40.30 -27.03 -22.21
C THR A 55 40.51 -26.07 -23.38
N PRO A 56 40.28 -26.49 -24.64
CA PRO A 56 40.34 -25.61 -25.81
C PRO A 56 39.15 -24.62 -25.90
N LYS A 57 38.31 -24.55 -24.87
CA LYS A 57 37.13 -23.68 -24.77
C LYS A 57 37.46 -22.33 -24.12
N VAL A 58 36.66 -21.31 -24.42
CA VAL A 58 36.83 -19.95 -23.88
C VAL A 58 35.86 -19.68 -22.72
N SER A 59 36.10 -18.63 -21.95
CA SER A 59 35.13 -18.20 -20.93
C SER A 59 33.84 -17.67 -21.56
N ALA A 60 32.75 -17.70 -20.79
CA ALA A 60 31.48 -17.10 -21.21
C ALA A 60 31.60 -15.60 -21.54
N LYS A 61 32.53 -14.89 -20.88
CA LYS A 61 32.83 -13.48 -21.13
C LYS A 61 33.50 -13.28 -22.49
N GLU A 62 34.54 -14.05 -22.77
CA GLU A 62 35.25 -14.00 -24.06
C GLU A 62 34.33 -14.41 -25.22
N PHE A 63 33.52 -15.46 -25.04
CA PHE A 63 32.53 -15.86 -26.03
C PHE A 63 31.48 -14.77 -26.30
N ALA A 64 31.00 -14.11 -25.24
CA ALA A 64 30.03 -13.02 -25.35
C ALA A 64 30.60 -11.79 -26.06
N GLU A 65 31.87 -11.45 -25.80
CA GLU A 65 32.60 -10.38 -26.49
C GLU A 65 32.73 -10.68 -27.99
N LEU A 66 33.13 -11.90 -28.36
CA LEU A 66 33.21 -12.35 -29.76
C LEU A 66 31.84 -12.37 -30.45
N ALA A 67 30.78 -12.68 -29.71
CA ALA A 67 29.41 -12.74 -30.21
C ALA A 67 28.68 -11.37 -30.20
N GLY A 68 29.28 -10.31 -29.66
CA GLY A 68 28.64 -9.01 -29.52
C GLY A 68 27.38 -9.03 -28.64
N CYS A 69 27.35 -9.86 -27.59
CA CYS A 69 26.20 -9.99 -26.68
C CYS A 69 26.61 -9.99 -25.20
N SER A 70 25.66 -10.14 -24.28
CA SER A 70 25.97 -10.21 -22.85
C SER A 70 26.35 -11.62 -22.40
N ALA A 71 27.29 -11.74 -21.44
CA ALA A 71 27.65 -13.01 -20.83
C ALA A 71 26.43 -13.71 -20.18
N ASP A 72 25.47 -12.94 -19.65
CA ASP A 72 24.21 -13.48 -19.14
C ASP A 72 23.39 -14.20 -20.20
N ARG A 73 23.41 -13.73 -21.46
CA ARG A 73 22.73 -14.41 -22.57
C ARG A 73 23.38 -15.76 -22.82
N VAL A 74 24.71 -15.81 -22.90
CA VAL A 74 25.49 -17.05 -23.08
C VAL A 74 25.20 -18.04 -21.94
N MET A 75 25.24 -17.57 -20.70
CA MET A 75 25.01 -18.41 -19.52
C MET A 75 23.59 -18.98 -19.42
N ARG A 76 22.58 -18.37 -20.05
CA ARG A 76 21.22 -18.96 -20.11
C ARG A 76 21.17 -20.19 -21.00
N TYR A 77 21.80 -20.13 -22.18
CA TYR A 77 21.90 -21.28 -23.08
C TYR A 77 22.74 -22.39 -22.43
N TYR A 78 23.82 -22.03 -21.73
CA TYR A 78 24.61 -22.98 -20.93
C TYR A 78 23.73 -23.71 -19.90
N LYS A 79 23.00 -22.97 -19.05
CA LYS A 79 22.17 -23.56 -17.98
C LYS A 79 21.02 -24.43 -18.53
N ALA A 80 20.46 -24.06 -19.68
CA ALA A 80 19.43 -24.86 -20.33
C ALA A 80 20.01 -26.18 -20.85
N TRP A 81 21.19 -26.14 -21.47
CA TRP A 81 21.90 -27.33 -21.92
C TRP A 81 22.30 -28.25 -20.76
N ASP A 82 22.82 -27.67 -19.67
CA ASP A 82 23.27 -28.41 -18.48
C ASP A 82 22.14 -29.24 -17.85
N ARG A 83 20.96 -28.63 -17.67
CA ARG A 83 19.76 -29.34 -17.18
C ARG A 83 19.30 -30.46 -18.11
N ALA A 84 19.34 -30.21 -19.42
CA ALA A 84 18.99 -31.24 -20.39
C ALA A 84 20.01 -32.40 -20.39
N ALA A 85 21.28 -32.10 -20.08
CA ALA A 85 22.31 -33.11 -19.93
C ALA A 85 22.14 -33.94 -18.66
N ASP A 86 21.76 -33.31 -17.54
CA ASP A 86 21.40 -34.01 -16.29
C ASP A 86 20.24 -35.01 -16.48
N ASP A 87 19.28 -34.67 -17.35
CA ASP A 87 18.17 -35.55 -17.74
C ASP A 87 18.57 -36.60 -18.79
N GLY A 88 19.83 -36.62 -19.25
CA GLY A 88 20.36 -37.56 -20.22
C GLY A 88 19.91 -37.32 -21.67
N LEU A 89 19.32 -36.17 -21.99
CA LEU A 89 18.83 -35.84 -23.33
C LEU A 89 19.93 -35.38 -24.28
N VAL A 90 20.97 -34.74 -23.75
CA VAL A 90 22.14 -34.28 -24.50
C VAL A 90 23.42 -34.59 -23.74
N PRO A 91 24.59 -34.64 -24.40
CA PRO A 91 25.85 -34.85 -23.70
C PRO A 91 26.18 -33.68 -22.75
N HIS A 92 26.80 -34.00 -21.61
CA HIS A 92 27.40 -32.97 -20.75
C HIS A 92 28.47 -32.19 -21.51
N PHE A 93 28.63 -30.92 -21.16
CA PHE A 93 29.56 -30.02 -21.84
C PHE A 93 31.01 -30.54 -21.80
N GLU A 94 31.45 -31.25 -20.76
CA GLU A 94 32.82 -31.79 -20.64
C GLU A 94 33.15 -32.80 -21.75
N ALA A 95 32.13 -33.48 -22.28
CA ALA A 95 32.26 -34.46 -23.35
C ALA A 95 32.29 -33.84 -24.75
N LEU A 96 32.12 -32.51 -24.87
CA LEU A 96 32.03 -31.81 -26.14
C LEU A 96 33.30 -31.01 -26.43
N ALA A 97 33.85 -31.15 -27.63
CA ALA A 97 34.95 -30.33 -28.14
C ALA A 97 34.45 -29.22 -29.10
N PRO A 98 35.16 -28.09 -29.25
CA PRO A 98 34.81 -27.07 -30.23
C PRO A 98 34.62 -27.66 -31.65
N GLY A 99 33.51 -27.31 -32.30
CA GLY A 99 33.14 -27.82 -33.62
C GLY A 99 32.55 -29.23 -33.65
N GLN A 100 32.39 -29.90 -32.51
CA GLN A 100 31.68 -31.17 -32.43
C GLN A 100 30.19 -30.99 -32.73
N GLU A 101 29.65 -31.86 -33.58
CA GLU A 101 28.22 -31.95 -33.86
C GLU A 101 27.59 -33.07 -33.04
N VAL A 102 26.34 -32.88 -32.63
CA VAL A 102 25.56 -33.83 -31.84
C VAL A 102 24.15 -33.89 -32.42
N GLU A 103 23.52 -35.06 -32.35
CA GLU A 103 22.11 -35.20 -32.68
C GLU A 103 21.26 -34.43 -31.65
N LEU A 104 20.55 -33.41 -32.12
CA LEU A 104 19.76 -32.55 -31.26
C LEU A 104 18.35 -33.14 -31.06
N PRO A 105 17.79 -33.06 -29.85
CA PRO A 105 16.39 -33.42 -29.61
C PRO A 105 15.42 -32.56 -30.41
N ASP A 106 14.14 -32.94 -30.39
CA ASP A 106 13.07 -32.16 -30.99
C ASP A 106 13.07 -30.70 -30.46
N ALA A 107 12.85 -29.76 -31.36
CA ALA A 107 12.85 -28.33 -31.08
C ALA A 107 11.83 -27.94 -30.01
N ASP A 108 10.68 -28.64 -29.95
CA ASP A 108 9.61 -28.37 -28.99
C ASP A 108 10.04 -28.64 -27.53
N VAL A 109 11.03 -29.52 -27.33
CA VAL A 109 11.54 -29.87 -25.99
C VAL A 109 12.43 -28.76 -25.41
N TRP A 110 13.04 -27.92 -26.26
CA TRP A 110 13.96 -26.86 -25.82
C TRP A 110 13.30 -25.87 -24.83
N LEU A 111 12.03 -25.55 -25.04
CA LEU A 111 11.29 -24.59 -24.22
C LEU A 111 11.09 -25.06 -22.77
N THR A 112 11.14 -26.36 -22.51
CA THR A 112 11.11 -26.93 -21.16
C THR A 112 12.36 -26.56 -20.35
N TYR A 113 13.51 -26.44 -21.01
CA TYR A 113 14.81 -26.21 -20.37
C TYR A 113 15.24 -24.74 -20.41
N TYR A 114 14.90 -24.05 -21.50
CA TYR A 114 15.29 -22.67 -21.75
C TYR A 114 14.28 -21.69 -21.16
N VAL A 115 14.52 -21.28 -19.92
CA VAL A 115 13.71 -20.26 -19.24
C VAL A 115 14.18 -18.86 -19.67
N SER A 116 13.43 -18.21 -20.56
CA SER A 116 13.65 -16.79 -20.83
C SER A 116 13.20 -15.96 -19.63
N ARG A 117 14.15 -15.37 -18.90
CA ARG A 117 14.02 -14.23 -17.95
C ARG A 117 12.76 -14.12 -17.06
N ASN A 118 11.98 -15.17 -16.86
CA ASN A 118 10.66 -15.04 -16.26
C ASN A 118 10.71 -15.36 -14.77
N SER A 119 10.32 -14.36 -13.97
CA SER A 119 9.87 -14.54 -12.59
C SER A 119 8.64 -15.46 -12.45
N ALA A 120 8.04 -15.90 -13.56
CA ALA A 120 6.83 -16.73 -13.63
C ALA A 120 6.89 -18.05 -12.84
N THR A 121 8.08 -18.62 -12.60
CA THR A 121 8.24 -19.86 -11.82
C THR A 121 8.55 -19.63 -10.35
N SER A 122 8.64 -18.37 -9.90
CA SER A 122 8.77 -18.04 -8.47
C SER A 122 7.40 -18.03 -7.80
N GLU A 123 7.33 -18.29 -6.49
CA GLU A 123 6.07 -18.18 -5.71
C GLU A 123 5.40 -16.81 -5.89
N ARG A 124 6.21 -15.75 -6.02
CA ARG A 124 5.72 -14.41 -6.34
C ARG A 124 5.12 -14.33 -7.75
N GLY A 125 5.76 -14.95 -8.74
CA GLY A 125 5.29 -14.95 -10.12
C GLY A 125 4.03 -15.80 -10.33
N THR A 126 3.90 -16.92 -9.62
CA THR A 126 2.69 -17.74 -9.63
C THR A 126 1.52 -16.98 -9.04
N ALA A 127 1.69 -16.33 -7.88
CA ALA A 127 0.65 -15.51 -7.26
C ALA A 127 0.21 -14.34 -8.16
N ILE A 128 1.15 -13.69 -8.85
CA ILE A 128 0.83 -12.61 -9.80
C ILE A 128 0.08 -13.14 -11.03
N ALA A 129 0.45 -14.32 -11.54
CA ALA A 129 -0.22 -14.95 -12.66
C ALA A 129 -1.66 -15.36 -12.31
N GLU A 130 -1.86 -15.99 -11.14
CA GLU A 130 -3.19 -16.38 -10.64
C GLU A 130 -4.10 -15.15 -10.46
N ALA A 131 -3.58 -14.08 -9.85
CA ALA A 131 -4.34 -12.84 -9.69
C ALA A 131 -4.69 -12.20 -11.05
N ALA A 132 -3.79 -12.26 -12.03
CA ALA A 132 -4.07 -11.76 -13.38
C ALA A 132 -5.17 -12.56 -14.08
N GLU A 133 -5.17 -13.89 -13.95
CA GLU A 133 -6.19 -14.76 -14.53
C GLU A 133 -7.57 -14.53 -13.91
N ALA A 134 -7.64 -14.33 -12.60
CA ALA A 134 -8.88 -13.98 -11.90
C ALA A 134 -9.52 -12.69 -12.44
N GLU A 135 -8.69 -11.73 -12.84
CA GLU A 135 -9.09 -10.45 -13.44
C GLU A 135 -9.25 -10.52 -14.98
N GLY A 136 -9.08 -11.70 -15.59
CA GLY A 136 -9.17 -11.88 -17.04
C GLY A 136 -8.03 -11.25 -17.84
N ILE A 137 -6.92 -10.94 -17.19
CA ILE A 137 -5.72 -10.33 -17.77
C ILE A 137 -4.72 -11.44 -18.14
N ARG A 138 -3.97 -11.25 -19.23
CA ARG A 138 -2.90 -12.18 -19.62
C ARG A 138 -1.79 -12.18 -18.54
N PRO A 139 -1.41 -13.34 -17.96
CA PRO A 139 -0.36 -13.42 -16.93
C PRO A 139 0.95 -12.74 -17.30
N THR A 140 1.36 -12.87 -18.56
CA THR A 140 2.59 -12.25 -19.08
C THR A 140 2.60 -10.74 -18.95
N LYS A 141 1.44 -10.08 -19.04
CA LYS A 141 1.32 -8.62 -18.90
C LYS A 141 1.43 -8.17 -17.45
N ALA A 142 0.83 -8.91 -16.52
CA ALA A 142 0.96 -8.61 -15.09
C ALA A 142 2.41 -8.81 -14.61
N LEU A 143 3.08 -9.88 -15.07
CA LEU A 143 4.48 -10.13 -14.79
C LEU A 143 5.39 -9.03 -15.38
N GLU A 144 5.14 -8.57 -16.60
CA GLU A 144 5.89 -7.47 -17.23
C GLU A 144 5.80 -6.17 -16.40
N VAL A 145 4.62 -5.85 -15.87
CA VAL A 145 4.42 -4.68 -14.98
C VAL A 145 5.16 -4.88 -13.65
N ALA A 146 5.06 -6.07 -13.05
CA ALA A 146 5.71 -6.38 -11.78
C ALA A 146 7.24 -6.38 -11.86
N GLU A 147 7.80 -6.76 -13.00
CA GLU A 147 9.25 -6.74 -13.28
C GLU A 147 9.79 -5.33 -13.55
N ASN A 148 8.91 -4.34 -13.83
CA ASN A 148 9.30 -2.97 -14.15
C ASN A 148 8.63 -1.90 -13.24
N PRO A 149 8.92 -1.85 -11.92
CA PRO A 149 8.31 -0.90 -10.99
C PRO A 149 8.50 0.58 -11.38
N THR A 150 9.64 0.92 -11.99
CA THR A 150 9.90 2.30 -12.46
C THR A 150 8.95 2.71 -13.57
N ALA A 151 8.60 1.79 -14.48
CA ALA A 151 7.64 2.05 -15.55
C ALA A 151 6.22 2.23 -14.98
N LEU A 152 5.84 1.39 -14.01
CA LEU A 152 4.57 1.54 -13.28
C LEU A 152 4.48 2.89 -12.58
N ARG A 153 5.54 3.30 -11.86
CA ARG A 153 5.59 4.62 -11.21
C ARG A 153 5.45 5.76 -12.23
N ALA A 154 6.12 5.68 -13.38
CA ALA A 154 5.99 6.69 -14.41
C ALA A 154 4.55 6.79 -14.95
N ALA A 155 3.87 5.65 -15.13
CA ALA A 155 2.47 5.61 -15.55
C ALA A 155 1.53 6.24 -14.51
N ILE A 156 1.70 5.91 -13.23
CA ILE A 156 0.91 6.51 -12.12
C ILE A 156 1.09 8.03 -12.08
N LEU A 157 2.30 8.53 -12.27
CA LEU A 157 2.56 9.97 -12.23
C LEU A 157 2.03 10.71 -13.47
N ALA A 158 2.01 10.06 -14.63
CA ALA A 158 1.65 10.69 -15.90
C ALA A 158 0.16 10.61 -16.23
N ASP A 159 -0.55 9.59 -15.76
CA ASP A 159 -1.96 9.35 -16.10
C ASP A 159 -2.87 9.29 -14.85
N PRO A 160 -3.82 10.24 -14.70
CA PRO A 160 -4.77 10.25 -13.59
C PRO A 160 -5.65 9.00 -13.52
N SER A 161 -5.98 8.37 -14.66
CA SER A 161 -6.84 7.18 -14.64
C SER A 161 -6.10 5.98 -14.01
N THR A 162 -4.84 5.78 -14.39
CA THR A 162 -3.93 4.80 -13.80
C THR A 162 -3.70 5.07 -12.31
N ALA A 163 -3.53 6.33 -11.91
CA ALA A 163 -3.39 6.70 -10.50
C ALA A 163 -4.63 6.33 -9.66
N ARG A 164 -5.84 6.58 -10.17
CA ARG A 164 -7.09 6.18 -9.51
C ARG A 164 -7.20 4.66 -9.37
N ALA A 165 -6.91 3.91 -10.43
CA ALA A 165 -6.93 2.45 -10.41
C ALA A 165 -5.91 1.87 -9.41
N ALA A 166 -4.68 2.38 -9.39
CA ALA A 166 -3.65 1.96 -8.44
C ALA A 166 -4.05 2.25 -6.99
N ARG A 167 -4.65 3.42 -6.71
CA ARG A 167 -5.17 3.76 -5.39
C ARG A 167 -6.29 2.79 -4.97
N GLN A 168 -7.23 2.51 -5.87
CA GLN A 168 -8.35 1.60 -5.58
C GLN A 168 -7.84 0.20 -5.22
N ALA A 169 -6.94 -0.35 -6.04
CA ALA A 169 -6.32 -1.65 -5.78
C ALA A 169 -5.57 -1.69 -4.44
N LEU A 170 -4.88 -0.60 -4.07
CA LEU A 170 -4.21 -0.49 -2.77
C LEU A 170 -5.21 -0.48 -1.62
N LEU A 171 -6.33 0.25 -1.75
CA LEU A 171 -7.38 0.28 -0.72
C LEU A 171 -8.06 -1.08 -0.53
N ASP A 172 -8.30 -1.81 -1.62
CA ASP A 172 -8.86 -3.16 -1.54
C ASP A 172 -7.91 -4.11 -0.81
N ARG A 173 -6.60 -4.03 -1.10
CA ARG A 173 -5.60 -4.81 -0.36
C ARG A 173 -5.50 -4.40 1.11
N VAL A 174 -5.58 -3.10 1.44
CA VAL A 174 -5.55 -2.62 2.85
C VAL A 174 -6.70 -3.18 3.68
N ARG A 175 -7.87 -3.47 3.06
CA ARG A 175 -9.00 -4.10 3.76
C ARG A 175 -8.72 -5.55 4.17
N GLU A 176 -7.87 -6.24 3.41
CA GLU A 176 -7.57 -7.67 3.60
C GLU A 176 -6.24 -7.93 4.31
N ASP A 177 -5.35 -6.93 4.38
CA ASP A 177 -3.98 -7.02 4.89
C ASP A 177 -3.76 -6.05 6.07
N PRO A 178 -3.91 -6.50 7.34
CA PRO A 178 -3.75 -5.67 8.53
C PRO A 178 -2.33 -5.10 8.71
N ASP A 179 -1.31 -5.80 8.22
CA ASP A 179 0.07 -5.34 8.31
C ASP A 179 0.30 -4.15 7.37
N LEU A 180 -0.22 -4.23 6.14
CA LEU A 180 -0.23 -3.11 5.20
C LEU A 180 -1.06 -1.93 5.73
N GLN A 181 -2.20 -2.20 6.38
CA GLN A 181 -3.01 -1.15 7.02
C GLN A 181 -2.18 -0.40 8.08
N ALA A 182 -1.46 -1.13 8.93
CA ALA A 182 -0.62 -0.53 9.96
C ALA A 182 0.58 0.23 9.39
N GLU A 183 1.18 -0.25 8.29
CA GLU A 183 2.24 0.47 7.57
C GLU A 183 1.75 1.79 7.00
N LEU A 184 0.64 1.76 6.25
CA LEU A 184 0.05 2.96 5.64
C LEU A 184 -0.35 4.00 6.70
N ALA A 185 -0.91 3.56 7.83
CA ALA A 185 -1.25 4.45 8.93
C ALA A 185 0.00 5.16 9.50
N ARG A 186 1.12 4.45 9.65
CA ARG A 186 2.38 5.07 10.10
C ARG A 186 2.91 6.07 9.08
N ASP A 187 2.80 5.79 7.79
CA ASP A 187 3.26 6.69 6.73
C ASP A 187 2.43 7.97 6.65
N VAL A 188 1.11 7.86 6.84
CA VAL A 188 0.22 9.02 6.99
C VAL A 188 0.63 9.86 8.20
N VAL A 189 0.88 9.24 9.35
CA VAL A 189 1.27 9.96 10.58
C VAL A 189 2.64 10.64 10.44
N ARG A 190 3.58 10.04 9.72
CA ARG A 190 4.92 10.60 9.45
C ARG A 190 4.91 11.76 8.46
N THR A 191 3.87 11.87 7.65
CA THR A 191 3.75 12.91 6.63
C THR A 191 2.80 13.98 7.13
N ASP A 192 3.35 15.07 7.68
CA ASP A 192 2.55 16.12 8.37
C ASP A 192 1.38 16.66 7.54
N ASP A 193 1.56 16.87 6.24
CA ASP A 193 0.50 17.38 5.37
C ASP A 193 -0.62 16.35 5.15
N LEU A 194 -0.28 15.06 5.01
CA LEU A 194 -1.28 13.99 4.92
C LEU A 194 -2.01 13.81 6.25
N LYS A 195 -1.29 13.86 7.38
CA LYS A 195 -1.90 13.84 8.71
C LYS A 195 -2.90 14.97 8.89
N LYS A 196 -2.57 16.19 8.47
CA LYS A 196 -3.49 17.33 8.51
C LYS A 196 -4.68 17.13 7.58
N ALA A 197 -4.46 16.65 6.36
CA ALA A 197 -5.53 16.37 5.40
C ALA A 197 -6.52 15.33 5.95
N VAL A 198 -6.03 14.21 6.48
CA VAL A 198 -6.86 13.18 7.12
C VAL A 198 -7.60 13.72 8.33
N ALA A 199 -6.97 14.57 9.15
CA ALA A 199 -7.64 15.19 10.29
C ALA A 199 -8.73 16.21 9.86
N THR A 200 -8.58 16.87 8.72
CA THR A 200 -9.62 17.72 8.13
C THR A 200 -10.78 16.88 7.61
N GLU A 201 -10.48 15.83 6.87
CA GLU A 201 -11.48 14.91 6.32
C GLU A 201 -12.27 14.21 7.43
N SER A 202 -11.58 13.71 8.46
CA SER A 202 -12.22 13.11 9.64
C SER A 202 -13.18 14.09 10.33
N ARG A 203 -12.82 15.38 10.45
CA ARG A 203 -13.70 16.39 11.02
C ARG A 203 -14.92 16.68 10.13
N SER A 204 -14.74 16.63 8.81
CA SER A 204 -15.86 16.73 7.87
C SER A 204 -16.82 15.54 8.05
N ALA A 205 -16.29 14.33 8.05
CA ALA A 205 -17.06 13.11 8.27
C ALA A 205 -17.82 13.12 9.61
N ASP A 206 -17.18 13.56 10.70
CA ASP A 206 -17.83 13.69 12.01
C ASP A 206 -18.99 14.70 11.98
N ARG A 207 -18.85 15.81 11.26
CA ARG A 207 -19.90 16.83 11.09
C ARG A 207 -21.08 16.30 10.29
N ILE A 208 -20.80 15.61 9.18
CA ILE A 208 -21.83 14.93 8.38
C ILE A 208 -22.53 13.86 9.25
N GLY A 209 -21.75 13.09 10.01
CA GLY A 209 -22.25 12.09 10.95
C GLY A 209 -23.18 12.67 12.01
N TYR A 210 -22.88 13.86 12.52
CA TYR A 210 -23.77 14.58 13.44
C TYR A 210 -25.11 14.95 12.80
N VAL A 211 -25.09 15.52 11.58
CA VAL A 211 -26.33 15.88 10.86
C VAL A 211 -27.13 14.62 10.51
N ARG A 212 -26.46 13.56 10.06
CA ARG A 212 -27.05 12.25 9.79
C ARG A 212 -27.71 11.64 11.02
N GLN A 213 -27.04 11.70 12.17
CA GLN A 213 -27.61 11.22 13.43
C GLN A 213 -28.94 11.91 13.72
N ILE A 214 -29.04 13.23 13.53
CA ILE A 214 -30.27 13.97 13.81
C ILE A 214 -31.40 13.57 12.84
N ALA A 215 -31.10 13.46 11.55
CA ALA A 215 -32.09 13.06 10.55
C ALA A 215 -32.59 11.61 10.77
N GLU A 216 -31.68 10.66 10.97
CA GLU A 216 -32.02 9.24 11.03
C GLU A 216 -32.53 8.80 12.41
N SER A 217 -31.84 9.18 13.49
CA SER A 217 -32.22 8.76 14.85
C SER A 217 -33.31 9.64 15.45
N GLY A 218 -33.48 10.85 14.92
CA GLY A 218 -34.39 11.84 15.49
C GLY A 218 -33.99 12.30 16.89
N GLN A 219 -32.73 12.14 17.28
CA GLN A 219 -32.23 12.55 18.60
C GLN A 219 -31.18 13.65 18.47
N ILE A 220 -31.22 14.60 19.41
CA ILE A 220 -30.23 15.66 19.56
C ILE A 220 -29.53 15.56 20.91
N LYS A 221 -28.24 15.87 20.91
CA LYS A 221 -27.50 16.14 22.15
C LYS A 221 -27.60 17.62 22.48
N THR A 222 -28.21 17.93 23.62
CA THR A 222 -28.31 19.28 24.16
C THR A 222 -26.94 19.80 24.63
N PRO A 223 -26.79 21.12 24.87
CA PRO A 223 -25.54 21.69 25.38
C PRO A 223 -25.09 21.13 26.75
N ALA A 224 -26.00 20.64 27.61
CA ALA A 224 -25.63 19.95 28.85
C ALA A 224 -25.24 18.47 28.64
N GLY A 225 -25.31 17.96 27.41
CA GLY A 225 -24.99 16.57 27.05
C GLY A 225 -26.14 15.60 27.24
N GLN A 226 -27.38 16.07 27.42
CA GLN A 226 -28.56 15.20 27.47
C GLN A 226 -28.98 14.83 26.06
N THR A 227 -29.46 13.61 25.88
CA THR A 227 -30.06 13.18 24.60
C THR A 227 -31.56 13.33 24.71
N VAL A 228 -32.16 14.10 23.81
CA VAL A 228 -33.61 14.35 23.74
C VAL A 228 -34.10 14.18 22.32
N ASP A 229 -35.40 13.98 22.16
CA ASP A 229 -36.01 13.88 20.83
C ASP A 229 -35.95 15.23 20.12
N ALA A 230 -35.55 15.17 18.85
CA ALA A 230 -35.43 16.32 17.98
C ALA A 230 -36.82 16.78 17.53
N PRO A 231 -37.12 18.09 17.63
CA PRO A 231 -38.33 18.67 17.02
C PRO A 231 -38.44 18.31 15.54
N ALA A 232 -39.66 18.19 15.02
CA ALA A 232 -39.91 17.78 13.64
C ALA A 232 -39.20 18.71 12.63
N ASP A 233 -39.26 20.02 12.85
CA ASP A 233 -38.63 21.03 11.98
C ASP A 233 -37.11 20.86 11.91
N LEU A 234 -36.49 20.50 13.04
CA LEU A 234 -35.04 20.28 13.14
C LEU A 234 -34.63 19.01 12.40
N ARG A 235 -35.45 17.94 12.44
CA ARG A 235 -35.22 16.73 11.65
C ARG A 235 -35.34 17.00 10.15
N GLN A 236 -36.35 17.77 9.75
CA GLN A 236 -36.56 18.14 8.34
C GLN A 236 -35.40 18.97 7.78
N GLU A 237 -34.86 19.92 8.55
CA GLU A 237 -33.70 20.70 8.10
C GLU A 237 -32.43 19.84 8.00
N ALA A 238 -32.24 18.87 8.91
CA ALA A 238 -31.15 17.91 8.83
C ALA A 238 -31.24 17.04 7.55
N GLU A 239 -32.43 16.52 7.23
CA GLU A 239 -32.68 15.75 6.00
C GLU A 239 -32.40 16.58 4.74
N ARG A 240 -32.78 17.87 4.75
CA ARG A 240 -32.50 18.79 3.65
C ARG A 240 -31.00 18.99 3.43
N HIS A 241 -30.24 19.20 4.50
CA HIS A 241 -28.79 19.35 4.41
C HIS A 241 -28.10 18.07 3.92
N LEU A 242 -28.58 16.89 4.33
CA LEU A 242 -28.06 15.62 3.81
C LEU A 242 -28.38 15.41 2.34
N SER A 243 -29.60 15.76 1.92
CA SER A 243 -29.99 15.68 0.51
C SER A 243 -29.10 16.57 -0.37
N LEU A 244 -28.76 17.78 0.10
CA LEU A 244 -27.84 18.66 -0.59
C LEU A 244 -26.42 18.08 -0.67
N LEU A 245 -25.94 17.44 0.41
CA LEU A 245 -24.63 16.78 0.43
C LEU A 245 -24.57 15.56 -0.49
N ASP A 246 -25.67 14.80 -0.61
CA ASP A 246 -25.77 13.63 -1.49
C ASP A 246 -25.87 14.03 -2.98
N GLU A 247 -26.31 15.25 -3.29
CA GLU A 247 -26.37 15.82 -4.65
C GLU A 247 -25.04 16.40 -5.13
N LEU A 248 -24.02 16.52 -4.26
CA LEU A 248 -22.70 17.04 -4.64
C LEU A 248 -21.96 16.06 -5.56
N ASP A 249 -21.34 16.58 -6.62
CA ASP A 249 -20.43 15.81 -7.47
C ASP A 249 -19.14 15.42 -6.71
N GLU A 250 -18.47 14.33 -7.13
CA GLU A 250 -17.24 13.83 -6.48
C GLU A 250 -16.08 14.85 -6.41
N ASP A 251 -16.14 15.90 -7.24
CA ASP A 251 -15.12 16.95 -7.34
C ASP A 251 -15.45 18.19 -6.48
N GLU A 252 -16.62 18.26 -5.82
CA GLU A 252 -17.04 19.39 -4.99
C GLU A 252 -16.56 19.27 -3.52
N ASP A 253 -16.23 20.39 -2.89
CA ASP A 253 -15.71 20.43 -1.51
C ASP A 253 -16.83 20.17 -0.48
N THR A 254 -17.05 18.88 -0.20
CA THR A 254 -17.98 18.41 0.84
C THR A 254 -17.70 18.99 2.23
N GLY A 255 -16.47 19.46 2.50
CA GLY A 255 -16.04 19.98 3.80
C GLY A 255 -16.65 21.33 4.17
N GLU A 256 -16.83 22.22 3.21
CA GLU A 256 -17.47 23.52 3.44
C GLU A 256 -18.96 23.33 3.75
N TRP A 257 -19.66 22.54 2.93
CA TRP A 257 -21.06 22.17 3.15
C TRP A 257 -21.30 21.46 4.49
N ALA A 258 -20.42 20.51 4.86
CA ALA A 258 -20.48 19.85 6.15
C ALA A 258 -20.31 20.83 7.32
N THR A 259 -19.46 21.85 7.16
CA THR A 259 -19.25 22.90 8.17
C THR A 259 -20.49 23.76 8.34
N GLU A 260 -21.10 24.19 7.24
CA GLU A 260 -22.31 25.00 7.23
C GLU A 260 -23.48 24.23 7.86
N ALA A 261 -23.76 23.02 7.36
CA ALA A 261 -24.84 22.17 7.86
C ALA A 261 -24.69 21.93 9.37
N TYR A 262 -23.50 21.55 9.84
CA TYR A 262 -23.24 21.37 11.27
C TYR A 262 -23.45 22.64 12.09
N GLY A 263 -23.00 23.80 11.59
CA GLY A 263 -23.16 25.09 12.24
C GLY A 263 -24.63 25.49 12.39
N THR A 264 -25.40 25.34 11.31
CA THR A 264 -26.85 25.58 11.29
C THR A 264 -27.56 24.67 12.27
N MET A 265 -27.31 23.35 12.20
CA MET A 265 -27.94 22.38 13.09
C MET A 265 -27.63 22.65 14.57
N LYS A 266 -26.38 23.00 14.90
CA LYS A 266 -26.00 23.33 16.28
C LYS A 266 -26.73 24.57 16.79
N THR A 267 -26.92 25.58 15.94
CA THR A 267 -27.66 26.80 16.29
C THR A 267 -29.13 26.47 16.55
N LEU A 268 -29.76 25.71 15.65
CA LEU A 268 -31.15 25.26 15.80
C LEU A 268 -31.36 24.41 17.05
N VAL A 269 -30.40 23.56 17.42
CA VAL A 269 -30.48 22.79 18.69
C VAL A 269 -30.50 23.71 19.91
N VAL A 270 -29.68 24.76 19.92
CA VAL A 270 -29.67 25.74 21.02
C VAL A 270 -31.00 26.48 21.08
N GLU A 271 -31.51 26.96 19.94
CA GLU A 271 -32.79 27.65 19.85
C GLU A 271 -33.96 26.78 20.30
N ALA A 272 -33.99 25.50 19.87
CA ALA A 272 -34.99 24.53 20.28
C ALA A 272 -34.97 24.29 21.80
N VAL A 273 -33.78 24.19 22.38
CA VAL A 273 -33.62 24.08 23.84
C VAL A 273 -34.08 25.33 24.56
N GLU A 274 -33.82 26.52 24.02
CA GLU A 274 -34.23 27.79 24.63
C GLU A 274 -35.74 28.02 24.56
N ALA A 275 -36.37 27.59 23.47
CA ALA A 275 -37.81 27.69 23.25
C ALA A 275 -38.61 26.81 24.23
N ASP A 276 -38.04 25.70 24.72
CA ASP A 276 -38.67 24.79 25.69
C ASP A 276 -38.33 25.19 27.15
N PRO A 277 -39.30 25.73 27.93
CA PRO A 277 -39.06 26.14 29.31
C PRO A 277 -38.69 24.97 30.25
N GLU A 278 -39.26 23.79 30.04
CA GLU A 278 -38.99 22.61 30.88
C GLU A 278 -37.59 22.09 30.61
N LEU A 279 -37.23 21.98 29.33
CA LEU A 279 -35.90 21.56 28.91
C LEU A 279 -34.82 22.54 29.38
N ARG A 280 -35.07 23.86 29.37
CA ARG A 280 -34.14 24.85 29.95
C ARG A 280 -33.87 24.62 31.44
N VAL A 281 -34.90 24.29 32.21
CA VAL A 281 -34.74 24.00 33.65
C VAL A 281 -33.95 22.69 33.84
N GLN A 282 -34.26 21.67 33.04
CA GLN A 282 -33.55 20.39 33.06
C GLN A 282 -32.08 20.56 32.68
N GLU A 283 -31.77 21.33 31.65
CA GLU A 283 -30.42 21.69 31.20
C GLU A 283 -29.62 22.39 32.31
N ARG A 284 -30.22 23.38 32.97
CA ARG A 284 -29.57 24.09 34.08
C ARG A 284 -29.25 23.15 35.24
N ARG A 285 -30.18 22.25 35.59
CA ARG A 285 -29.96 21.24 36.63
C ARG A 285 -28.84 20.28 36.24
N THR A 286 -28.85 19.77 35.01
CA THR A 286 -27.83 18.84 34.51
C THR A 286 -26.46 19.50 34.47
N LYS A 287 -26.36 20.74 33.97
CA LYS A 287 -25.11 21.52 34.02
C LYS A 287 -24.63 21.73 35.46
N PHE A 288 -25.54 22.04 36.38
CA PHE A 288 -25.20 22.19 37.80
C PHE A 288 -24.60 20.90 38.39
N TYR A 289 -25.31 19.77 38.26
CA TYR A 289 -24.87 18.49 38.84
C TYR A 289 -23.60 17.95 38.18
N SER A 290 -23.51 18.02 36.84
CA SER A 290 -22.32 17.55 36.12
C SER A 290 -21.08 18.38 36.43
N SER A 291 -21.21 19.71 36.53
CA SER A 291 -20.10 20.58 36.96
C SER A 291 -19.67 20.29 38.39
N LEU A 292 -20.62 20.09 39.31
CA LEU A 292 -20.33 19.75 40.70
C LEU A 292 -19.61 18.39 40.81
N GLN A 293 -20.11 17.36 40.12
CA GLN A 293 -19.50 16.03 40.12
C GLN A 293 -18.07 16.06 39.57
N LYS A 294 -17.83 16.80 38.47
CA LYS A 294 -16.49 16.99 37.92
C LYS A 294 -15.56 17.71 38.90
N ALA A 295 -16.04 18.78 39.53
CA ALA A 295 -15.27 19.50 40.54
C ALA A 295 -14.92 18.59 41.72
N THR A 296 -15.90 17.87 42.28
CA THR A 296 -15.67 16.90 43.38
C THR A 296 -14.60 15.88 43.01
N LYS A 297 -14.68 15.27 41.82
CA LYS A 297 -13.68 14.31 41.36
C LYS A 297 -12.28 14.92 41.29
N VAL A 298 -12.14 16.13 40.77
CA VAL A 298 -10.85 16.84 40.74
C VAL A 298 -10.29 17.03 42.15
N PHE A 299 -11.13 17.39 43.13
CA PHE A 299 -10.68 17.53 44.53
C PHE A 299 -10.38 16.20 45.22
N GLU A 300 -11.05 15.10 44.86
CA GLU A 300 -10.73 13.75 45.35
C GLU A 300 -9.39 13.24 44.81
N GLU A 301 -9.03 13.64 43.58
CA GLU A 301 -7.76 13.28 42.94
C GLU A 301 -6.57 14.12 43.45
N LEU A 302 -6.82 15.22 44.17
CA LEU A 302 -5.76 16.00 44.80
C LEU A 302 -5.19 15.26 46.01
N THR A 303 -4.02 14.66 45.83
CA THR A 303 -3.21 14.05 46.88
C THR A 303 -2.12 15.02 47.33
N PHE A 304 -1.93 15.16 48.65
CA PHE A 304 -0.96 16.09 49.24
C PHE A 304 0.18 15.36 49.98
N ASP A 305 0.46 14.11 49.61
CA ASP A 305 1.41 13.24 50.29
C ASP A 305 2.85 13.82 50.29
N ASP A 306 3.23 14.53 49.22
CA ASP A 306 4.53 15.22 49.07
C ASP A 306 4.39 16.75 49.06
N ALA A 307 3.38 17.31 49.75
CA ALA A 307 3.07 18.74 49.68
C ALA A 307 4.27 19.65 49.98
N GLN A 308 5.25 19.22 50.79
CA GLN A 308 6.44 20.01 51.09
C GLN A 308 7.31 20.32 49.85
N ASP A 309 7.25 19.49 48.81
CA ASP A 309 8.07 19.64 47.60
C ASP A 309 7.48 20.62 46.58
N PHE A 310 6.19 20.92 46.69
CA PHE A 310 5.46 21.80 45.75
C PHE A 310 4.54 22.83 46.43
N TYR A 311 4.64 23.00 47.75
CA TYR A 311 3.85 23.98 48.49
C TYR A 311 4.20 25.40 48.05
N GLU A 312 3.17 26.16 47.65
CA GLU A 312 3.23 27.60 47.43
C GLU A 312 2.31 28.31 48.44
N ASP A 313 2.71 29.51 48.90
CA ASP A 313 2.03 30.25 49.98
C ASP A 313 0.58 30.63 49.64
N ASP A 314 0.22 30.70 48.36
CA ASP A 314 -1.10 31.08 47.87
C ASP A 314 -2.07 29.89 47.71
N MET A 315 -1.57 28.65 47.69
CA MET A 315 -2.39 27.45 47.48
C MET A 315 -3.50 27.31 48.54
N VAL A 316 -3.16 27.60 49.81
CA VAL A 316 -4.14 27.58 50.90
C VAL A 316 -5.18 28.69 50.72
N SER A 317 -4.74 29.90 50.36
CA SER A 317 -5.63 31.05 50.12
C SER A 317 -6.63 30.75 48.99
N GLN A 318 -6.20 30.10 47.91
CA GLN A 318 -7.07 29.71 46.80
C GLN A 318 -8.14 28.69 47.22
N LEU A 319 -7.79 27.73 48.08
CA LEU A 319 -8.76 26.77 48.63
C LEU A 319 -9.77 27.44 49.58
N GLU A 320 -9.33 28.41 50.38
CA GLU A 320 -10.21 29.19 51.27
C GLU A 320 -11.17 30.09 50.47
N GLU A 321 -10.71 30.76 49.42
CA GLU A 321 -11.56 31.54 48.51
C GLU A 321 -12.64 30.67 47.86
N LEU A 322 -12.26 29.48 47.40
CA LEU A 322 -13.20 28.50 46.86
C LEU A 322 -14.22 28.04 47.91
N GLN A 323 -13.79 27.75 49.14
CA GLN A 323 -14.68 27.39 50.23
C GLN A 323 -15.72 28.48 50.50
N GLN A 324 -15.31 29.75 50.49
CA GLN A 324 -16.22 30.89 50.65
C GLN A 324 -17.22 30.98 49.51
N ALA A 325 -16.77 30.83 48.26
CA ALA A 325 -17.64 30.83 47.08
C ALA A 325 -18.68 29.70 47.13
N ILE A 326 -18.28 28.48 47.52
CA ILE A 326 -19.19 27.35 47.72
C ILE A 326 -20.20 27.66 48.84
N GLY A 327 -19.74 28.24 49.96
CA GLY A 327 -20.61 28.66 51.07
C GLY A 327 -21.68 29.67 50.64
N ALA A 328 -21.33 30.64 49.80
CA ALA A 328 -22.26 31.61 49.23
C ALA A 328 -23.31 30.94 48.31
N CYS A 329 -22.88 30.00 47.47
CA CYS A 329 -23.78 29.20 46.62
C CYS A 329 -24.78 28.38 47.45
N ILE A 330 -24.31 27.70 48.51
CA ILE A 330 -25.16 26.93 49.42
C ILE A 330 -26.20 27.82 50.08
N THR A 331 -25.79 29.00 50.56
CA THR A 331 -26.68 29.97 51.20
C THR A 331 -27.78 30.42 50.24
N THR A 332 -27.42 30.72 48.99
CA THR A 332 -28.36 31.12 47.94
C THR A 332 -29.37 30.01 47.63
N LEU A 333 -28.92 28.77 47.47
CA LEU A 333 -29.81 27.61 47.22
C LEU A 333 -30.75 27.32 48.39
N ARG A 334 -30.27 27.44 49.63
CA ARG A 334 -31.11 27.32 50.83
C ARG A 334 -32.15 28.43 50.91
N GLY A 335 -31.78 29.66 50.56
CA GLY A 335 -32.71 30.79 50.48
C GLY A 335 -33.83 30.57 49.46
N ALA A 336 -33.49 30.05 48.27
CA ALA A 336 -34.47 29.71 47.23
C ALA A 336 -35.48 28.64 47.72
N ARG A 337 -35.02 27.63 48.47
CA ARG A 337 -35.90 26.62 49.10
C ARG A 337 -36.84 27.22 50.15
N GLY A 338 -36.35 28.19 50.93
CA GLY A 338 -37.15 28.87 51.96
C GLY A 338 -38.29 29.74 51.40
N ASN A 339 -38.13 30.29 50.20
CA ASN A 339 -39.19 31.04 49.51
C ASN A 339 -40.23 30.11 48.87
N LEU A 340 -39.83 28.94 48.35
CA LEU A 340 -40.74 27.90 47.83
C LEU A 340 -41.65 27.26 48.91
N SER A 341 -41.30 27.37 50.20
CA SER A 341 -42.14 26.89 51.31
C SER A 341 -43.11 27.94 51.87
N ARG A 342 -43.11 29.16 51.33
CA ARG A 342 -43.92 30.30 51.82
C ARG A 342 -45.03 30.74 50.87
N ASP A 343 -45.05 30.22 49.65
CA ASP A 343 -46.17 30.31 48.69
C ASP A 343 -47.02 29.04 48.75
#